data_AF-A0A1T5DDE9-F1
#
_entry.id   AF-A0A1T5DDE9-F1
#
_cell.length_a   1.000
_cell.length_b   1.000
_cell.length_c   1.000
_cell.angle_alpha   90.00
_cell.angle_beta   90.00
_cell.angle_gamma   90.00
#
_symmetry.space_group_name_H-M   'P 1'
#
loop_
_entity.id
_entity.type
_entity.pdbx_description
1 polymer ?
#
loop_
_entity_poly.entity_id
_entity_poly.type
_entity_poly.pdbx_seq_one_letter_code
_entity_poly.pdbx_strand_id
1 'polypeptide(L)'
;MTDMTTDQLRTMLFSTENSNNQAALNTFSYAGGNKSSYSFGMLQFDVRTDHGGVQDFLRENGFSQQQIQMLSQHGGLSEQELSGLNAQLKAIPQDKIDTFTNSQLDAATGRVSDVVDRIQNNNPVVGHAIAASPELQLALADYDNQFTISGIDSAATPNNSMLAYLEGKKVTLPGGTLQLQGDHVSREDIQKFINATKYGVDHPTSVANREMRLEKALHGMSLAQAQGQPTQNAPASPAADGPTASTPAAPNPTAPTAASQTLREGLHDDDRVRVMQATLVELGYKDSHGRTLEADGNFGPATRHAVEAFQRDHGLTADGAAGKNTLRELRDANAHRDVPPPSLENADHAGNGMYRQALFAVQRFDAEQGRTSDQYTSNFAGSLAAKGKAEGLERIDQVVLSDNRDRAWAVQGDMNSPFKRYAEVDTVQAVNTPLAQSTQAWEQSSAQQGQMQQTAPTQQLVESQPNRQPGM
;
A
#
# COMPACT_ATOMS: atom_id res chain seq x y z
N MET A 1 -14.29 -11.19 -18.97
CA MET A 1 -13.52 -10.02 -18.50
C MET A 1 -13.02 -10.33 -17.11
N THR A 2 -11.88 -9.79 -16.72
CA THR A 2 -11.44 -9.86 -15.32
C THR A 2 -11.77 -8.53 -14.72
N ASP A 3 -12.97 -8.44 -14.16
CA ASP A 3 -13.46 -7.19 -13.60
C ASP A 3 -12.81 -6.95 -12.24
N MET A 4 -12.53 -5.69 -11.96
CA MET A 4 -12.16 -5.23 -10.63
C MET A 4 -13.29 -5.56 -9.65
N THR A 5 -12.93 -6.11 -8.50
CA THR A 5 -13.88 -6.42 -7.43
C THR A 5 -14.10 -5.22 -6.51
N THR A 6 -15.28 -5.16 -5.88
CA THR A 6 -15.60 -4.16 -4.84
C THR A 6 -14.57 -4.17 -3.70
N ASP A 7 -14.03 -5.34 -3.33
CA ASP A 7 -12.98 -5.46 -2.30
C ASP A 7 -11.63 -4.91 -2.74
N GLN A 8 -11.26 -5.08 -4.02
CA GLN A 8 -10.06 -4.45 -4.57
C GLN A 8 -10.20 -2.92 -4.59
N LEU A 9 -11.37 -2.42 -5.01
CA LEU A 9 -11.66 -0.99 -5.02
C LEU A 9 -11.64 -0.40 -3.60
N ARG A 10 -12.28 -1.08 -2.65
CA ARG A 10 -12.27 -0.76 -1.22
C ARG A 10 -10.84 -0.65 -0.67
N THR A 11 -10.01 -1.65 -0.97
CA THR A 11 -8.61 -1.71 -0.52
C THR A 11 -7.80 -0.56 -1.10
N MET A 12 -7.96 -0.29 -2.39
CA MET A 12 -7.27 0.81 -3.05
C MET A 12 -7.68 2.16 -2.46
N LEU A 13 -8.98 2.46 -2.39
CA LEU A 13 -9.46 3.76 -1.92
C LEU A 13 -9.14 4.00 -0.44
N PHE A 14 -9.17 2.97 0.40
CA PHE A 14 -8.75 3.12 1.80
C PHE A 14 -7.27 3.49 1.93
N SER A 15 -6.42 2.95 1.07
CA SER A 15 -5.00 3.32 0.99
C SER A 15 -4.82 4.75 0.45
N THR A 16 -5.48 5.09 -0.67
CA THR A 16 -5.23 6.37 -1.36
C THR A 16 -5.88 7.56 -0.67
N GLU A 17 -7.05 7.40 -0.04
CA GLU A 17 -7.78 8.46 0.69
C GLU A 17 -7.31 8.60 2.13
N ASN A 18 -7.26 7.49 2.87
CA ASN A 18 -7.06 7.53 4.31
C ASN A 18 -5.62 7.20 4.73
N SER A 19 -4.73 6.86 3.79
CA SER A 19 -3.40 6.34 4.12
C SER A 19 -3.48 5.15 5.10
N ASN A 20 -4.54 4.34 4.98
CA ASN A 20 -4.89 3.24 5.88
C ASN A 20 -5.18 3.64 7.34
N ASN A 21 -5.54 4.91 7.59
CA ASN A 21 -5.85 5.39 8.93
C ASN A 21 -7.25 4.95 9.39
N GLN A 22 -7.32 3.85 10.14
CA GLN A 22 -8.58 3.36 10.71
C GLN A 22 -9.23 4.34 11.71
N ALA A 23 -8.45 5.17 12.39
CA ALA A 23 -9.00 6.14 13.34
C ALA A 23 -9.82 7.24 12.65
N ALA A 24 -9.61 7.49 11.36
CA ALA A 24 -10.36 8.47 10.57
C ALA A 24 -11.76 7.99 10.16
N LEU A 25 -12.06 6.69 10.27
CA LEU A 25 -13.32 6.11 9.78
C LEU A 25 -14.54 6.58 10.57
N ASN A 26 -14.37 6.84 11.87
CA ASN A 26 -15.48 7.06 12.81
C ASN A 26 -15.47 8.47 13.41
N THR A 27 -14.88 9.42 12.70
CA THR A 27 -14.82 10.83 13.11
C THR A 27 -15.01 11.73 11.90
N PHE A 28 -15.66 12.87 12.11
CA PHE A 28 -15.60 13.97 11.17
C PHE A 28 -14.21 14.60 11.20
N SER A 29 -13.63 14.75 10.01
CA SER A 29 -12.37 15.44 9.78
C SER A 29 -12.58 16.64 8.86
N TYR A 30 -11.74 17.66 9.03
CA TYR A 30 -11.73 18.84 8.17
C TYR A 30 -10.29 19.11 7.72
N ALA A 31 -10.06 19.09 6.41
CA ALA A 31 -8.73 19.20 5.82
C ALA A 31 -8.15 20.64 5.81
N GLY A 32 -8.91 21.64 6.27
CA GLY A 32 -8.52 23.05 6.19
C GLY A 32 -8.79 23.68 4.82
N GLY A 33 -9.02 25.00 4.81
CA GLY A 33 -9.19 25.81 3.60
C GLY A 33 -10.64 26.16 3.22
N ASN A 34 -10.80 27.22 2.43
CA ASN A 34 -12.08 27.86 2.09
C ASN A 34 -12.97 27.07 1.11
N LYS A 35 -12.62 25.81 0.79
CA LYS A 35 -13.35 24.95 -0.15
C LYS A 35 -13.66 23.55 0.41
N SER A 36 -13.02 23.16 1.50
CA SER A 36 -13.20 21.86 2.15
C SER A 36 -14.39 21.92 3.10
N SER A 37 -15.16 20.85 3.27
CA SER A 37 -16.14 20.75 4.36
C SER A 37 -15.74 19.61 5.30
N TYR A 38 -16.56 19.32 6.30
CA TYR A 38 -16.32 18.13 7.12
C TYR A 38 -16.61 16.87 6.30
N SER A 39 -15.77 15.87 6.46
CA SER A 39 -15.87 14.56 5.82
C SER A 39 -15.77 13.45 6.86
N PHE A 40 -16.28 12.25 6.55
CA PHE A 40 -16.14 11.08 7.42
C PHE A 40 -16.05 9.78 6.61
N GLY A 41 -15.71 8.68 7.30
CA GLY A 41 -15.78 7.35 6.72
C GLY A 41 -14.64 7.02 5.76
N MET A 42 -14.68 5.79 5.24
CA MET A 42 -13.60 5.19 4.46
C MET A 42 -13.32 5.90 3.14
N LEU A 43 -14.32 6.55 2.55
CA LEU A 43 -14.19 7.29 1.29
C LEU A 43 -14.17 8.80 1.49
N GLN A 44 -13.96 9.28 2.74
CA GLN A 44 -13.94 10.71 3.05
C GLN A 44 -15.20 11.43 2.54
N PHE A 45 -16.37 10.91 2.90
CA PHE A 45 -17.68 11.42 2.50
C PHE A 45 -17.86 12.89 2.86
N ASP A 46 -17.64 13.79 1.89
CA ASP A 46 -17.78 15.23 2.07
C ASP A 46 -19.26 15.59 2.24
N VAL A 47 -19.60 16.20 3.38
CA VAL A 47 -21.00 16.46 3.75
C VAL A 47 -21.61 17.58 2.89
N ARG A 48 -20.81 18.56 2.45
CA ARG A 48 -21.30 19.71 1.67
C ARG A 48 -21.73 19.32 0.26
N THR A 49 -20.96 18.47 -0.41
CA THR A 49 -21.20 18.11 -1.81
C THR A 49 -22.39 17.17 -1.99
N ASP A 50 -22.77 16.46 -0.92
CA ASP A 50 -23.87 15.47 -0.92
C ASP A 50 -23.72 14.39 -2.00
N HIS A 51 -22.49 14.14 -2.45
CA HIS A 51 -22.21 13.08 -3.42
C HIS A 51 -22.61 11.74 -2.82
N GLY A 52 -23.51 11.02 -3.50
CA GLY A 52 -23.90 9.68 -3.07
C GLY A 52 -24.96 9.63 -1.97
N GLY A 53 -25.60 10.75 -1.61
CA GLY A 53 -26.66 10.79 -0.59
C GLY A 53 -26.14 10.83 0.84
N VAL A 54 -25.00 11.48 1.08
CA VAL A 54 -24.36 11.59 2.40
C VAL A 54 -25.24 12.32 3.40
N GLN A 55 -25.89 13.42 3.00
CA GLN A 55 -26.78 14.16 3.88
C GLN A 55 -28.05 13.37 4.21
N ASP A 56 -28.56 12.59 3.25
CA ASP A 56 -29.69 11.69 3.46
C ASP A 56 -29.31 10.58 4.47
N PHE A 57 -28.15 9.95 4.28
CA PHE A 57 -27.61 8.96 5.21
C PHE A 57 -27.48 9.51 6.64
N LEU A 58 -26.91 10.71 6.80
CA LEU A 58 -26.80 11.35 8.11
C LEU A 58 -28.18 11.63 8.73
N ARG A 59 -29.13 12.12 7.93
CA ARG A 59 -30.50 12.42 8.38
C ARG A 59 -31.25 11.17 8.84
N GLU A 60 -31.16 10.09 8.08
CA GLU A 60 -31.74 8.79 8.41
C GLU A 60 -31.14 8.17 9.66
N ASN A 61 -29.92 8.59 10.03
CA ASN A 61 -29.21 8.16 11.23
C ASN A 61 -29.18 9.23 12.34
N GLY A 62 -30.17 10.13 12.33
CA GLY A 62 -30.50 10.98 13.48
C GLY A 62 -29.79 12.33 13.52
N PHE A 63 -29.01 12.70 12.50
CA PHE A 63 -28.48 14.05 12.41
C PHE A 63 -29.57 15.03 11.97
N SER A 64 -29.73 16.12 12.72
CA SER A 64 -30.64 17.20 12.38
C SER A 64 -30.14 18.02 11.18
N GLN A 65 -31.05 18.72 10.51
CA GLN A 65 -30.71 19.63 9.41
C GLN A 65 -29.69 20.71 9.83
N GLN A 66 -29.77 21.20 11.07
CA GLN A 66 -28.83 22.18 11.59
C GLN A 66 -27.41 21.59 11.74
N GLN A 67 -27.29 20.37 12.23
CA GLN A 67 -25.99 19.68 12.35
C GLN A 67 -25.39 19.36 10.97
N ILE A 68 -26.21 18.95 10.00
CA ILE A 68 -25.76 18.74 8.62
C ILE A 68 -25.28 20.08 8.04
N GLN A 69 -26.04 21.16 8.24
CA GLN A 69 -25.62 22.48 7.79
C GLN A 69 -24.31 22.94 8.45
N MET A 70 -24.10 22.62 9.72
CA MET A 70 -22.83 22.87 10.43
C MET A 70 -21.66 22.10 9.81
N LEU A 71 -21.86 20.81 9.50
CA LEU A 71 -20.86 19.96 8.86
C LEU A 71 -20.56 20.34 7.40
N SER A 72 -21.52 20.95 6.70
CA SER A 72 -21.34 21.45 5.33
C SER A 72 -20.54 22.75 5.24
N GLN A 73 -20.19 23.39 6.37
CA GLN A 73 -19.40 24.63 6.40
C GLN A 73 -17.89 24.39 6.26
N HIS A 74 -17.16 25.45 5.90
CA HIS A 74 -15.70 25.47 5.79
C HIS A 74 -15.03 25.60 7.17
N GLY A 75 -15.19 24.59 8.02
CA GLY A 75 -14.63 24.58 9.39
C GLY A 75 -15.49 25.36 10.40
N GLY A 76 -14.88 25.80 11.50
CA GLY A 76 -15.51 26.70 12.48
C GLY A 76 -16.30 26.03 13.60
N LEU A 77 -16.25 24.70 13.73
CA LEU A 77 -16.84 23.99 14.86
C LEU A 77 -15.86 24.01 16.04
N SER A 78 -16.36 24.28 17.23
CA SER A 78 -15.59 24.10 18.46
C SER A 78 -15.28 22.61 18.69
N GLU A 79 -14.23 22.33 19.48
CA GLU A 79 -13.90 20.96 19.88
C GLU A 79 -15.07 20.25 20.56
N GLN A 80 -15.88 20.99 21.33
CA GLN A 80 -17.05 20.44 22.01
C GLN A 80 -18.15 20.05 21.03
N GLU A 81 -18.45 20.90 20.04
CA GLU A 81 -19.43 20.60 18.99
C GLU A 81 -18.98 19.41 18.14
N LEU A 82 -17.71 19.41 17.71
CA LEU A 82 -17.15 18.31 16.91
C LEU A 82 -17.11 17.00 17.71
N SER A 83 -16.79 17.04 19.00
CA SER A 83 -16.83 15.86 19.87
C SER A 83 -18.26 15.30 20.00
N GLY A 84 -19.27 16.16 20.11
CA GLY A 84 -20.67 15.74 20.15
C GLY A 84 -21.12 15.07 18.86
N LEU A 85 -20.77 15.66 17.72
CA LEU A 85 -21.06 15.10 16.38
C LEU A 85 -20.31 13.77 16.15
N ASN A 86 -19.06 13.67 16.60
CA ASN A 86 -18.28 12.43 16.54
C ASN A 86 -18.88 11.32 17.40
N ALA A 87 -19.40 11.64 18.58
CA ALA A 87 -20.10 10.66 19.42
C ALA A 87 -21.37 10.15 18.74
N GLN A 88 -22.10 11.04 18.07
CA GLN A 88 -23.30 10.68 17.30
C GLN A 88 -22.96 9.81 16.07
N LEU A 89 -21.88 10.14 15.34
CA LEU A 89 -21.40 9.33 14.21
C LEU A 89 -21.00 7.92 14.67
N LYS A 90 -20.30 7.80 15.79
CA LYS A 90 -19.90 6.52 16.39
C LYS A 90 -21.07 5.68 16.90
N ALA A 91 -22.22 6.31 17.16
CA ALA A 91 -23.43 5.61 17.60
C ALA A 91 -24.22 5.01 16.42
N ILE A 92 -23.89 5.34 15.17
CA ILE A 92 -24.50 4.70 14.01
C ILE A 92 -24.07 3.22 13.98
N PRO A 93 -25.02 2.27 13.84
CA PRO A 93 -24.68 0.86 13.67
C PRO A 93 -23.71 0.63 12.50
N GLN A 94 -22.66 -0.15 12.74
CA GLN A 94 -21.59 -0.35 11.76
C GLN A 94 -22.09 -0.94 10.43
N ASP A 95 -23.09 -1.83 10.47
CA ASP A 95 -23.72 -2.44 9.30
C ASP A 95 -24.35 -1.40 8.37
N LYS A 96 -24.87 -0.30 8.92
CA LYS A 96 -25.38 0.82 8.10
C LYS A 96 -24.26 1.60 7.43
N ILE A 97 -23.16 1.87 8.13
CA ILE A 97 -21.97 2.52 7.56
C ILE A 97 -21.39 1.65 6.43
N ASP A 98 -21.33 0.34 6.66
CA ASP A 98 -20.81 -0.61 5.68
C ASP A 98 -21.72 -0.72 4.45
N THR A 99 -23.03 -0.79 4.65
CA THR A 99 -24.03 -0.78 3.56
C THR A 99 -23.94 0.49 2.73
N PHE A 100 -23.85 1.65 3.38
CA PHE A 100 -23.69 2.93 2.69
C PHE A 100 -22.36 2.98 1.93
N THR A 101 -21.26 2.52 2.54
CA THR A 101 -19.95 2.48 1.88
C THR A 101 -19.97 1.54 0.66
N ASN A 102 -20.57 0.36 0.79
CA ASN A 102 -20.69 -0.60 -0.30
C ASN A 102 -21.50 -0.04 -1.48
N SER A 103 -22.62 0.64 -1.22
CA SER A 103 -23.41 1.22 -2.31
C SER A 103 -22.63 2.26 -3.11
N GLN A 104 -21.75 3.03 -2.46
CA GLN A 104 -20.86 3.97 -3.15
C GLN A 104 -19.77 3.26 -3.96
N LEU A 105 -19.17 2.20 -3.42
CA LEU A 105 -18.17 1.39 -4.13
C LEU A 105 -18.77 0.67 -5.34
N ASP A 106 -19.98 0.14 -5.22
CA ASP A 106 -20.69 -0.52 -6.31
C ASP A 106 -21.04 0.48 -7.42
N ALA A 107 -21.49 1.68 -7.06
CA ALA A 107 -21.72 2.77 -8.01
C ALA A 107 -20.43 3.21 -8.72
N ALA A 108 -19.30 3.28 -8.00
CA ALA A 108 -18.00 3.58 -8.61
C ALA A 108 -17.53 2.46 -9.55
N THR A 109 -17.71 1.20 -9.18
CA THR A 109 -17.41 0.04 -10.03
C THR A 109 -18.26 0.05 -11.31
N GLY A 110 -19.55 0.36 -11.18
CA GLY A 110 -20.45 0.54 -12.33
C GLY A 110 -19.98 1.65 -13.27
N ARG A 111 -19.64 2.84 -12.72
CA ARG A 111 -19.12 3.95 -13.52
C ARG A 111 -17.83 3.62 -14.26
N VAL A 112 -16.90 2.90 -13.62
CA VAL A 112 -15.67 2.44 -14.28
C VAL A 112 -16.01 1.49 -15.43
N SER A 113 -16.98 0.58 -15.23
CA SER A 113 -17.44 -0.32 -16.29
C SER A 113 -18.01 0.47 -17.48
N ASP A 114 -18.84 1.48 -17.23
CA ASP A 114 -19.38 2.36 -18.28
C ASP A 114 -18.27 3.12 -19.03
N VAL A 115 -17.21 3.55 -18.32
CA VAL A 115 -16.02 4.16 -18.92
C VAL A 115 -15.32 3.17 -19.85
N VAL A 116 -15.09 1.94 -19.39
CA VAL A 116 -14.41 0.92 -20.19
C VAL A 116 -15.21 0.60 -21.45
N ASP A 117 -16.53 0.42 -21.33
CA ASP A 117 -17.41 0.18 -22.47
C ASP A 117 -17.38 1.34 -23.46
N ARG A 118 -17.38 2.59 -22.96
CA ARG A 118 -17.27 3.78 -23.79
C ARG A 118 -15.94 3.82 -24.54
N ILE A 119 -14.83 3.50 -23.88
CA ILE A 119 -13.51 3.45 -24.51
C ILE A 119 -13.47 2.31 -25.53
N GLN A 120 -14.00 1.12 -25.23
CA GLN A 120 -14.04 0.00 -26.17
C GLN A 120 -14.75 0.34 -27.48
N ASN A 121 -15.84 1.11 -27.40
CA ASN A 121 -16.58 1.53 -28.59
C ASN A 121 -15.80 2.51 -29.49
N ASN A 122 -14.95 3.35 -28.91
CA ASN A 122 -14.25 4.42 -29.63
C ASN A 122 -12.78 4.12 -29.91
N ASN A 123 -12.15 3.30 -29.08
CA ASN A 123 -10.78 2.79 -29.17
C ASN A 123 -10.73 1.34 -28.64
N PRO A 124 -11.13 0.36 -29.48
CA PRO A 124 -11.27 -1.03 -29.05
C PRO A 124 -10.01 -1.60 -28.42
N VAL A 125 -8.83 -1.33 -28.99
CA VAL A 125 -7.56 -1.89 -28.48
C VAL A 125 -7.31 -1.46 -27.04
N VAL A 126 -7.40 -0.16 -26.76
CA VAL A 126 -7.22 0.38 -25.41
C VAL A 126 -8.32 -0.11 -24.46
N GLY A 127 -9.58 -0.12 -24.91
CA GLY A 127 -10.70 -0.57 -24.09
C GLY A 127 -10.61 -2.06 -23.71
N HIS A 128 -10.13 -2.92 -24.60
CA HIS A 128 -9.89 -4.34 -24.29
C HIS A 128 -8.71 -4.51 -23.33
N ALA A 129 -7.64 -3.73 -23.49
CA ALA A 129 -6.50 -3.74 -22.57
C ALA A 129 -6.90 -3.34 -21.14
N ILE A 130 -7.74 -2.30 -21.00
CA ILE A 130 -8.27 -1.88 -19.69
C ILE A 130 -9.20 -2.96 -19.11
N ALA A 131 -10.13 -3.51 -19.90
CA ALA A 131 -11.04 -4.57 -19.44
C ALA A 131 -10.33 -5.88 -19.02
N ALA A 132 -9.14 -6.14 -19.56
CA ALA A 132 -8.31 -7.28 -19.19
C ALA A 132 -7.43 -7.02 -17.96
N SER A 133 -7.36 -5.78 -17.47
CA SER A 133 -6.46 -5.37 -16.39
C SER A 133 -7.23 -4.73 -15.22
N PRO A 134 -7.46 -5.48 -14.12
CA PRO A 134 -8.00 -4.91 -12.89
C PRO A 134 -7.16 -3.74 -12.35
N GLU A 135 -5.85 -3.76 -12.59
CA GLU A 135 -4.94 -2.68 -12.22
C GLU A 135 -5.25 -1.36 -12.95
N LEU A 136 -5.52 -1.42 -14.25
CA LEU A 136 -5.93 -0.25 -15.02
C LEU A 136 -7.33 0.22 -14.63
N GLN A 137 -8.25 -0.70 -14.34
CA GLN A 137 -9.58 -0.36 -13.83
C GLN A 137 -9.51 0.36 -12.47
N LEU A 138 -8.65 -0.12 -11.56
CA LEU A 138 -8.39 0.53 -10.27
C LEU A 138 -7.76 1.92 -10.44
N ALA A 139 -6.82 2.09 -11.37
CA ALA A 139 -6.24 3.40 -11.67
C ALA A 139 -7.28 4.38 -12.23
N LEU A 140 -8.20 3.92 -13.07
CA LEU A 140 -9.32 4.74 -13.54
C LEU A 140 -10.30 5.09 -12.41
N ALA A 141 -10.57 4.15 -11.50
CA ALA A 141 -11.40 4.40 -10.35
C ALA A 141 -10.77 5.44 -9.40
N ASP A 142 -9.46 5.36 -9.16
CA ASP A 142 -8.74 6.38 -8.37
C ASP A 142 -8.78 7.75 -9.05
N TYR A 143 -8.60 7.80 -10.37
CA TYR A 143 -8.72 9.03 -11.14
C TYR A 143 -10.14 9.61 -11.06
N ASP A 144 -11.17 8.79 -11.24
CA ASP A 144 -12.57 9.23 -11.15
C ASP A 144 -12.88 9.79 -9.77
N ASN A 145 -12.39 9.14 -8.72
CA ASN A 145 -12.56 9.61 -7.35
C ASN A 145 -11.90 10.98 -7.11
N GLN A 146 -10.73 11.24 -7.71
CA GLN A 146 -10.02 12.52 -7.54
C GLN A 146 -10.56 13.67 -8.40
N PHE A 147 -10.85 13.37 -9.67
CA PHE A 147 -11.04 14.40 -10.70
C PHE A 147 -12.39 14.33 -11.39
N THR A 148 -13.15 13.24 -11.17
CA THR A 148 -14.34 12.85 -11.93
C THR A 148 -14.04 12.68 -13.43
N ILE A 149 -14.33 11.49 -13.96
CA ILE A 149 -14.23 11.24 -15.39
C ILE A 149 -15.39 11.95 -16.09
N SER A 150 -15.07 13.09 -16.69
CA SER A 150 -16.04 13.92 -17.40
C SER A 150 -16.37 13.35 -18.78
N GLY A 151 -17.67 13.37 -19.13
CA GLY A 151 -18.18 13.02 -20.45
C GLY A 151 -18.74 11.61 -20.59
N ILE A 152 -18.80 10.81 -19.52
CA ILE A 152 -19.42 9.47 -19.52
C ILE A 152 -20.91 9.58 -19.91
N ASP A 153 -21.62 10.49 -19.25
CA ASP A 153 -23.07 10.71 -19.47
C ASP A 153 -23.39 11.56 -20.71
N SER A 154 -22.39 11.85 -21.55
CA SER A 154 -22.53 12.73 -22.71
C SER A 154 -22.24 12.00 -24.02
N ALA A 155 -23.00 12.33 -25.05
CA ALA A 155 -22.68 11.91 -26.42
C ALA A 155 -21.33 12.49 -26.88
N ALA A 156 -21.00 13.73 -26.47
CA ALA A 156 -19.76 14.39 -26.79
C ALA A 156 -18.73 14.27 -25.65
N THR A 157 -17.55 13.74 -25.96
CA THR A 157 -16.42 13.67 -25.03
C THR A 157 -15.69 15.03 -24.97
N PRO A 158 -15.47 15.64 -23.79
CA PRO A 158 -14.69 16.87 -23.67
C PRO A 158 -13.26 16.69 -24.19
N ASN A 159 -12.77 17.63 -25.00
CA ASN A 159 -11.48 17.49 -25.72
C ASN A 159 -10.24 17.50 -24.80
N ASN A 160 -10.40 17.82 -23.52
CA ASN A 160 -9.35 17.89 -22.51
C ASN A 160 -9.59 16.93 -21.34
N SER A 161 -10.37 15.85 -21.55
CA SER A 161 -10.64 14.84 -20.52
C SER A 161 -9.77 13.59 -20.67
N MET A 162 -9.64 12.85 -19.57
CA MET A 162 -9.03 11.51 -19.56
C MET A 162 -9.72 10.58 -20.55
N LEU A 163 -11.05 10.65 -20.62
CA LEU A 163 -11.83 9.85 -21.57
C LEU A 163 -11.42 10.15 -23.02
N ALA A 164 -11.26 11.42 -23.42
CA ALA A 164 -10.78 11.76 -24.75
C ALA A 164 -9.37 11.24 -25.02
N TYR A 165 -8.47 11.32 -24.03
CA TYR A 165 -7.10 10.81 -24.13
C TYR A 165 -7.08 9.30 -24.36
N LEU A 166 -7.84 8.52 -23.59
CA LEU A 166 -7.94 7.07 -23.70
C LEU A 166 -8.69 6.62 -24.97
N GLU A 167 -9.62 7.42 -25.47
CA GLU A 167 -10.21 7.28 -26.81
C GLU A 167 -9.20 7.58 -27.95
N GLY A 168 -7.94 7.86 -27.65
CA GLY A 168 -6.87 8.09 -28.63
C GLY A 168 -6.81 9.51 -29.20
N LYS A 169 -7.62 10.43 -28.67
CA LYS A 169 -7.62 11.83 -29.13
C LYS A 169 -6.39 12.55 -28.59
N LYS A 170 -5.92 13.51 -29.38
CA LYS A 170 -4.92 14.48 -28.95
C LYS A 170 -5.56 15.48 -27.98
N VAL A 171 -5.08 15.52 -26.76
CA VAL A 171 -5.59 16.38 -25.68
C VAL A 171 -4.57 17.47 -25.34
N THR A 172 -5.04 18.69 -25.10
CA THR A 172 -4.19 19.81 -24.65
C THR A 172 -4.56 20.19 -23.23
N LEU A 173 -3.58 20.09 -22.34
CA LEU A 173 -3.68 20.37 -20.91
C LEU A 173 -2.64 21.44 -20.51
N PRO A 174 -2.73 22.03 -19.31
CA PRO A 174 -1.76 23.03 -18.85
C PRO A 174 -0.29 22.55 -18.87
N GLY A 175 -0.05 21.27 -18.56
CA GLY A 175 1.29 20.67 -18.59
C GLY A 175 1.78 20.24 -19.98
N GLY A 176 0.96 20.42 -21.03
CA GLY A 176 1.35 20.12 -22.40
C GLY A 176 0.27 19.39 -23.20
N THR A 177 0.64 19.01 -24.43
CA THR A 177 -0.24 18.25 -25.32
C THR A 177 0.14 16.78 -25.28
N LEU A 178 -0.85 15.92 -25.03
CA LEU A 178 -0.70 14.47 -24.94
C LEU A 178 -1.53 13.76 -25.99
N GLN A 179 -1.05 12.60 -26.42
CA GLN A 179 -1.79 11.63 -27.21
C GLN A 179 -1.20 10.25 -26.89
N LEU A 180 -2.03 9.24 -26.72
CA LEU A 180 -1.54 7.87 -26.52
C LEU A 180 -0.67 7.47 -27.72
N GLN A 181 0.51 6.90 -27.42
CA GLN A 181 1.45 6.46 -28.44
C GLN A 181 1.36 4.93 -28.57
N GLY A 182 0.95 4.47 -29.76
CA GLY A 182 0.85 3.04 -30.08
C GLY A 182 -0.45 2.38 -29.62
N ASP A 183 -0.42 1.05 -29.64
CA ASP A 183 -1.59 0.18 -29.44
C ASP A 183 -1.71 -0.32 -27.99
N HIS A 184 -1.02 0.31 -27.05
CA HIS A 184 -0.95 -0.12 -25.66
C HIS A 184 -1.25 1.05 -24.71
N VAL A 185 -1.83 0.72 -23.56
CA VAL A 185 -2.07 1.65 -22.45
C VAL A 185 -1.49 1.07 -21.18
N SER A 186 -0.87 1.92 -20.39
CA SER A 186 -0.26 1.57 -19.10
C SER A 186 -0.72 2.53 -18.00
N ARG A 187 -0.41 2.20 -16.73
CA ARG A 187 -0.58 3.15 -15.63
C ARG A 187 0.27 4.41 -15.81
N GLU A 188 1.44 4.29 -16.43
CA GLU A 188 2.30 5.45 -16.71
C GLU A 188 1.60 6.47 -17.61
N ASP A 189 0.75 6.03 -18.54
CA ASP A 189 -0.01 6.92 -19.43
C ASP A 189 -1.12 7.66 -18.67
N ILE A 190 -1.83 6.96 -17.77
CA ILE A 190 -2.80 7.57 -16.86
C ILE A 190 -2.10 8.61 -15.97
N GLN A 191 -0.93 8.27 -15.43
CA GLN A 191 -0.13 9.16 -14.58
C GLN A 191 0.42 10.37 -15.34
N LYS A 192 0.86 10.20 -16.59
CA LYS A 192 1.26 11.29 -17.49
C LYS A 192 0.11 12.27 -17.71
N PHE A 193 -1.10 11.76 -17.93
CA PHE A 193 -2.29 12.59 -18.05
C PHE A 193 -2.53 13.39 -16.76
N ILE A 194 -2.53 12.74 -15.59
CA ILE A 194 -2.72 13.41 -14.28
C ILE A 194 -1.69 14.52 -14.09
N ASN A 195 -0.41 14.24 -14.32
CA ASN A 195 0.68 15.21 -14.20
C ASN A 195 0.49 16.44 -15.12
N ALA A 196 -0.11 16.25 -16.30
CA ALA A 196 -0.36 17.33 -17.23
C ALA A 196 -1.61 18.17 -16.90
N THR A 197 -2.51 17.70 -16.04
CA THR A 197 -3.67 18.49 -15.58
C THR A 197 -3.22 19.75 -14.83
N LYS A 198 -4.13 20.73 -14.69
CA LYS A 198 -3.86 21.91 -13.84
C LYS A 198 -3.42 21.51 -12.43
N TYR A 199 -4.15 20.57 -11.83
CA TYR A 199 -3.86 20.10 -10.47
C TYR A 199 -2.49 19.42 -10.39
N GLY A 200 -2.14 18.57 -11.35
CA GLY A 200 -0.84 17.89 -11.37
C GLY A 200 0.34 18.85 -11.52
N VAL A 201 0.20 19.88 -12.34
CA VAL A 201 1.21 20.95 -12.48
C VAL A 201 1.33 21.77 -11.19
N ASP A 202 0.21 22.13 -10.56
CA ASP A 202 0.20 22.95 -9.35
C ASP A 202 0.62 22.17 -8.09
N HIS A 203 0.44 20.85 -8.08
CA HIS A 203 0.61 19.97 -6.90
C HIS A 203 1.38 18.66 -7.20
N PRO A 204 2.59 18.70 -7.77
CA PRO A 204 3.32 17.51 -8.22
C PRO A 204 3.62 16.53 -7.08
N THR A 205 3.94 17.03 -5.88
CA THR A 205 4.21 16.19 -4.70
C THR A 205 2.97 15.46 -4.23
N SER A 206 1.80 16.11 -4.24
CA SER A 206 0.53 15.48 -3.84
C SER A 206 0.16 14.33 -4.77
N VAL A 207 0.35 14.55 -6.08
CA VAL A 207 0.13 13.54 -7.11
C VAL A 207 1.10 12.37 -6.94
N ALA A 208 2.40 12.63 -6.80
CA ALA A 208 3.41 11.57 -6.61
C ALA A 208 3.16 10.74 -5.34
N ASN A 209 2.82 11.40 -4.22
CA ASN A 209 2.48 10.70 -2.98
C ASN A 209 1.24 9.83 -3.11
N ARG A 210 0.27 10.21 -3.94
CA ARG A 210 -0.92 9.41 -4.17
C ARG A 210 -0.66 8.22 -5.06
N GLU A 211 0.12 8.39 -6.13
CA GLU A 211 0.54 7.26 -6.98
C GLU A 211 1.31 6.22 -6.16
N MET A 212 2.19 6.65 -5.26
CA MET A 212 2.88 5.75 -4.33
C MET A 212 1.90 4.95 -3.44
N ARG A 213 0.79 5.57 -2.98
CA ARG A 213 -0.24 4.86 -2.20
C ARG A 213 -1.06 3.89 -3.04
N LEU A 214 -1.30 4.22 -4.32
CA LEU A 214 -1.94 3.34 -5.29
C LEU A 214 -1.04 2.14 -5.59
N GLU A 215 0.23 2.37 -5.91
CA GLU A 215 1.24 1.32 -6.12
C GLU A 215 1.33 0.36 -4.93
N LYS A 216 1.43 0.92 -3.71
CA LYS A 216 1.46 0.12 -2.49
C LYS A 216 0.20 -0.74 -2.33
N ALA A 217 -0.98 -0.20 -2.65
CA ALA A 217 -2.23 -0.95 -2.57
C ALA A 217 -2.29 -2.09 -3.60
N LEU A 218 -1.90 -1.81 -4.85
CA LEU A 218 -1.83 -2.78 -5.94
C LEU A 218 -0.86 -3.92 -5.63
N HIS A 219 0.33 -3.58 -5.13
CA HIS A 219 1.32 -4.57 -4.73
C HIS A 219 0.81 -5.44 -3.58
N GLY A 220 0.19 -4.83 -2.56
CA GLY A 220 -0.42 -5.56 -1.46
C GLY A 220 -1.53 -6.52 -1.91
N MET A 221 -2.36 -6.11 -2.87
CA MET A 221 -3.39 -6.97 -3.46
C MET A 221 -2.80 -8.14 -4.26
N SER A 222 -1.76 -7.88 -5.05
CA SER A 222 -1.06 -8.93 -5.81
C SER A 222 -0.44 -9.98 -4.89
N LEU A 223 0.19 -9.56 -3.79
CA LEU A 223 0.74 -10.45 -2.76
C LEU A 223 -0.35 -11.29 -2.09
N ALA A 224 -1.47 -10.66 -1.69
CA ALA A 224 -2.59 -11.36 -1.07
C ALA A 224 -3.18 -12.44 -2.01
N GLN A 225 -3.34 -12.11 -3.30
CA GLN A 225 -3.79 -13.04 -4.33
C GLN A 225 -2.80 -14.21 -4.53
N ALA A 226 -1.50 -13.94 -4.55
CA ALA A 226 -0.46 -14.97 -4.68
C ALA A 226 -0.42 -15.93 -3.48
N GLN A 227 -0.80 -15.45 -2.29
CA GLN A 227 -0.85 -16.20 -1.04
C GLN A 227 -2.21 -16.87 -0.78
N GLY A 228 -3.20 -16.67 -1.66
CA GLY A 228 -4.57 -17.17 -1.46
C GLY A 228 -5.27 -16.57 -0.24
N GLN A 229 -4.82 -15.40 0.21
CA GLN A 229 -5.38 -14.70 1.36
C GLN A 229 -6.39 -13.63 0.91
N PRO A 230 -7.49 -13.42 1.64
CA PRO A 230 -8.32 -12.25 1.43
C PRO A 230 -7.51 -10.97 1.69
N THR A 231 -7.81 -9.89 0.97
CA THR A 231 -7.14 -8.58 1.12
C THR A 231 -7.49 -7.95 2.47
N GLN A 232 -6.66 -8.17 3.50
CA GLN A 232 -6.94 -7.78 4.90
C GLN A 232 -6.70 -6.29 5.23
N ASN A 233 -6.23 -5.50 4.27
CA ASN A 233 -5.76 -4.14 4.55
C ASN A 233 -6.84 -3.05 4.53
N ALA A 234 -8.09 -3.39 4.21
CA ALA A 234 -9.24 -2.50 4.36
C ALA A 234 -10.13 -2.91 5.55
N PRO A 235 -10.86 -1.98 6.19
CA PRO A 235 -11.91 -2.34 7.14
C PRO A 235 -12.89 -3.32 6.48
N ALA A 236 -13.02 -4.49 7.11
CA ALA A 236 -13.68 -5.66 6.54
C ALA A 236 -15.15 -5.36 6.22
N SER A 237 -15.60 -5.81 5.04
CA SER A 237 -17.02 -5.98 4.76
C SER A 237 -17.60 -6.99 5.77
N PRO A 238 -18.77 -6.73 6.38
CA PRO A 238 -19.45 -7.74 7.17
C PRO A 238 -19.84 -8.89 6.24
N ALA A 239 -19.30 -10.08 6.51
CA ALA A 239 -19.72 -11.31 5.85
C ALA A 239 -21.18 -11.57 6.21
N ALA A 240 -22.02 -11.78 5.20
CA ALA A 240 -23.38 -12.27 5.40
C ALA A 240 -23.31 -13.72 5.91
N ASP A 241 -23.56 -13.94 7.19
CA ASP A 241 -23.74 -15.26 7.77
C ASP A 241 -25.08 -15.88 7.35
N GLY A 242 -25.05 -17.13 6.90
CA GLY A 242 -26.24 -17.97 6.70
C GLY A 242 -25.98 -19.26 5.91
N PRO A 243 -26.05 -20.45 6.52
CA PRO A 243 -25.56 -21.72 5.95
C PRO A 243 -26.63 -22.48 5.15
N THR A 244 -26.24 -23.30 4.18
CA THR A 244 -26.92 -24.58 3.86
C THR A 244 -26.01 -25.51 3.08
N ALA A 245 -25.89 -26.75 3.57
CA ALA A 245 -25.15 -27.86 3.00
C ALA A 245 -26.03 -28.75 2.09
N SER A 246 -25.37 -29.67 1.36
CA SER A 246 -25.86 -30.88 0.63
C SER A 246 -25.77 -30.72 -0.90
N THR A 247 -25.10 -31.54 -1.73
CA THR A 247 -24.55 -32.92 -1.66
C THR A 247 -23.63 -33.15 -2.89
N PRO A 248 -22.69 -34.13 -2.88
CA PRO A 248 -21.67 -34.31 -3.92
C PRO A 248 -22.10 -35.29 -5.03
N ALA A 249 -21.65 -35.04 -6.28
CA ALA A 249 -21.74 -36.00 -7.38
C ALA A 249 -20.34 -36.25 -7.98
N ALA A 250 -20.01 -37.54 -8.09
CA ALA A 250 -18.73 -38.11 -8.53
C ALA A 250 -18.62 -38.16 -10.09
N PRO A 251 -17.46 -38.55 -10.65
CA PRO A 251 -16.92 -38.00 -11.90
C PRO A 251 -17.28 -38.82 -13.15
N ASN A 252 -17.12 -38.22 -14.34
CA ASN A 252 -16.83 -38.99 -15.55
C ASN A 252 -15.90 -38.21 -16.51
N PRO A 253 -15.11 -38.93 -17.34
CA PRO A 253 -13.82 -38.47 -17.84
C PRO A 253 -13.87 -38.03 -19.30
N THR A 254 -13.32 -36.85 -19.59
CA THR A 254 -12.83 -36.50 -20.93
C THR A 254 -11.74 -35.43 -20.79
N ALA A 255 -10.48 -35.89 -20.66
CA ALA A 255 -9.31 -35.05 -20.91
C ALA A 255 -9.06 -35.00 -22.43
N PRO A 256 -8.88 -33.79 -23.00
CA PRO A 256 -7.54 -33.46 -23.48
C PRO A 256 -7.22 -31.95 -23.35
N THR A 257 -6.61 -31.49 -22.23
CA THR A 257 -6.04 -30.11 -22.17
C THR A 257 -4.85 -29.90 -21.21
N ALA A 258 -4.22 -30.95 -20.66
CA ALA A 258 -3.06 -30.76 -19.77
C ALA A 258 -1.75 -30.37 -20.51
N ALA A 259 -1.70 -30.56 -21.84
CA ALA A 259 -0.51 -30.28 -22.64
C ALA A 259 -0.33 -28.78 -22.99
N SER A 260 -1.37 -27.94 -22.80
CA SER A 260 -1.34 -26.53 -23.26
C SER A 260 -0.64 -25.56 -22.30
N GLN A 261 -0.17 -26.01 -21.12
CA GLN A 261 0.42 -25.15 -20.08
C GLN A 261 1.87 -25.48 -19.68
N THR A 262 2.52 -26.46 -20.30
CA THR A 262 3.91 -26.83 -19.95
C THR A 262 4.86 -26.41 -21.06
N LEU A 263 5.86 -25.58 -20.75
CA LEU A 263 6.91 -25.21 -21.69
C LEU A 263 8.03 -26.25 -21.65
N ARG A 264 8.41 -26.78 -22.81
CA ARG A 264 9.44 -27.81 -22.91
C ARG A 264 10.16 -27.71 -24.24
N GLU A 265 11.25 -28.46 -24.35
CA GLU A 265 12.09 -28.49 -25.56
C GLU A 265 11.28 -28.84 -26.82
N GLY A 266 11.53 -28.09 -27.90
CA GLY A 266 10.82 -28.20 -29.18
C GLY A 266 9.68 -27.20 -29.38
N LEU A 267 9.41 -26.31 -28.42
CA LEU A 267 8.57 -25.13 -28.64
C LEU A 267 9.37 -24.04 -29.37
N HIS A 268 8.75 -23.43 -30.37
CA HIS A 268 9.33 -22.37 -31.20
C HIS A 268 8.36 -21.18 -31.27
N ASP A 269 8.92 -19.98 -31.38
CA ASP A 269 8.17 -18.72 -31.49
C ASP A 269 7.06 -18.53 -30.43
N ASP A 270 7.29 -18.98 -29.18
CA ASP A 270 6.31 -18.88 -28.09
C ASP A 270 6.71 -17.76 -27.10
N ASP A 271 5.84 -16.75 -26.95
CA ASP A 271 6.08 -15.61 -26.06
C ASP A 271 6.29 -16.03 -24.60
N ARG A 272 5.69 -17.14 -24.16
CA ARG A 272 5.86 -17.65 -22.79
C ARG A 272 7.26 -18.23 -22.60
N VAL A 273 7.83 -18.83 -23.64
CA VAL A 273 9.23 -19.28 -23.65
C VAL A 273 10.15 -18.07 -23.58
N ARG A 274 9.84 -17.01 -24.32
CA ARG A 274 10.60 -15.76 -24.32
C ARG A 274 10.65 -15.11 -22.94
N VAL A 275 9.49 -14.99 -22.30
CA VAL A 275 9.38 -14.45 -20.93
C VAL A 275 10.16 -15.32 -19.93
N MET A 276 10.01 -16.65 -20.00
CA MET A 276 10.74 -17.56 -19.12
C MET A 276 12.27 -17.47 -19.30
N GLN A 277 12.75 -17.38 -20.55
CA GLN A 277 14.17 -17.19 -20.86
C GLN A 277 14.69 -15.87 -20.29
N ALA A 278 13.95 -14.77 -20.44
CA ALA A 278 14.32 -13.48 -19.87
C ALA A 278 14.43 -13.54 -18.34
N THR A 279 13.46 -14.15 -17.67
CA THR A 279 13.50 -14.32 -16.21
C THR A 279 14.67 -15.21 -15.75
N LEU A 280 14.98 -16.29 -16.46
CA LEU A 280 16.16 -17.13 -16.16
C LEU A 280 17.46 -16.35 -16.30
N VAL A 281 17.57 -15.51 -17.33
CA VAL A 281 18.74 -14.62 -17.53
C VAL A 281 18.86 -13.60 -16.41
N GLU A 282 17.75 -12.98 -16.00
CA GLU A 282 17.70 -12.02 -14.90
C GLU A 282 18.10 -12.66 -13.57
N LEU A 283 17.68 -13.89 -13.32
CA LEU A 283 18.05 -14.67 -12.15
C LEU A 283 19.47 -15.25 -12.24
N GLY A 284 20.20 -15.01 -13.33
CA GLY A 284 21.60 -15.38 -13.50
C GLY A 284 21.85 -16.81 -13.97
N TYR A 285 20.81 -17.54 -14.37
CA TYR A 285 20.94 -18.89 -14.93
C TYR A 285 21.47 -18.84 -16.36
N LYS A 286 22.31 -19.82 -16.70
CA LYS A 286 23.09 -19.86 -17.95
C LYS A 286 22.97 -21.22 -18.63
N ASP A 287 23.40 -21.27 -19.88
CA ASP A 287 23.49 -22.53 -20.64
C ASP A 287 24.62 -23.43 -20.10
N SER A 288 24.71 -24.65 -20.65
CA SER A 288 25.71 -25.66 -20.27
C SER A 288 27.16 -25.27 -20.53
N HIS A 289 27.40 -24.19 -21.27
CA HIS A 289 28.72 -23.64 -21.56
C HIS A 289 29.00 -22.34 -20.75
N GLY A 290 28.11 -21.99 -19.82
CA GLY A 290 28.23 -20.79 -19.00
C GLY A 290 27.91 -19.48 -19.73
N ARG A 291 27.20 -19.55 -20.86
CA ARG A 291 26.76 -18.39 -21.65
C ARG A 291 25.33 -17.98 -21.26
N THR A 292 25.06 -16.69 -21.31
CA THR A 292 23.71 -16.14 -21.10
C THR A 292 22.77 -16.66 -22.18
N LEU A 293 21.52 -16.96 -21.82
CA LEU A 293 20.50 -17.36 -22.77
C LEU A 293 20.04 -16.17 -23.61
N GLU A 294 19.65 -16.43 -24.85
CA GLU A 294 18.91 -15.47 -25.66
C GLU A 294 17.41 -15.69 -25.46
N ALA A 295 16.67 -14.61 -25.16
CA ALA A 295 15.21 -14.64 -25.03
C ALA A 295 14.58 -14.53 -26.41
N ASP A 296 14.72 -15.58 -27.22
CA ASP A 296 14.25 -15.64 -28.60
C ASP A 296 12.83 -16.25 -28.72
N GLY A 297 12.36 -16.94 -27.68
CA GLY A 297 11.11 -17.69 -27.69
C GLY A 297 11.25 -19.13 -28.19
N ASN A 298 12.48 -19.61 -28.39
CA ASN A 298 12.78 -20.98 -28.80
C ASN A 298 13.27 -21.82 -27.63
N PHE A 299 12.52 -22.86 -27.28
CA PHE A 299 12.89 -23.77 -26.22
C PHE A 299 13.85 -24.84 -26.76
N GLY A 300 15.14 -24.48 -26.86
CA GLY A 300 16.22 -25.39 -27.25
C GLY A 300 16.97 -26.02 -26.06
N PRO A 301 18.04 -26.79 -26.35
CA PRO A 301 18.87 -27.46 -25.32
C PRO A 301 19.47 -26.50 -24.28
N ALA A 302 19.81 -25.27 -24.70
CA ALA A 302 20.33 -24.24 -23.80
C ALA A 302 19.29 -23.81 -22.76
N THR A 303 18.05 -23.57 -23.20
CA THR A 303 16.89 -23.25 -22.36
C THR A 303 16.57 -24.39 -21.41
N ARG A 304 16.58 -25.64 -21.89
CA ARG A 304 16.37 -26.83 -21.06
C ARG A 304 17.38 -26.93 -19.93
N HIS A 305 18.67 -26.70 -20.21
CA HIS A 305 19.72 -26.76 -19.20
C HIS A 305 19.52 -25.70 -18.09
N ALA A 306 19.16 -24.48 -18.48
CA ALA A 306 18.91 -23.40 -17.52
C ALA A 306 17.69 -23.68 -16.64
N VAL A 307 16.62 -24.26 -17.22
CA VAL A 307 15.44 -24.70 -16.47
C VAL A 307 15.79 -25.81 -15.47
N GLU A 308 16.60 -26.81 -15.87
CA GLU A 308 17.05 -27.87 -14.96
C GLU A 308 17.93 -27.33 -13.82
N ALA A 309 18.80 -26.35 -14.11
CA ALA A 309 19.62 -25.69 -13.10
C ALA A 309 18.73 -24.94 -12.09
N PHE A 310 17.80 -24.12 -12.58
CA PHE A 310 16.82 -23.43 -11.75
C PHE A 310 15.99 -24.38 -10.89
N GLN A 311 15.50 -25.48 -11.48
CA GLN A 311 14.72 -26.48 -10.75
C GLN A 311 15.53 -27.11 -9.62
N ARG A 312 16.82 -27.43 -9.83
CA ARG A 312 17.69 -27.98 -8.78
C ARG A 312 17.91 -26.99 -7.64
N ASP A 313 18.20 -25.75 -7.97
CA ASP A 313 18.53 -24.71 -7.00
C ASP A 313 17.32 -24.34 -6.12
N HIS A 314 16.11 -24.50 -6.64
CA HIS A 314 14.85 -24.27 -5.93
C HIS A 314 14.17 -25.54 -5.40
N GLY A 315 14.87 -26.69 -5.39
CA GLY A 315 14.34 -27.93 -4.81
C GLY A 315 13.16 -28.56 -5.56
N LEU A 316 12.99 -28.22 -6.84
CA LEU A 316 12.01 -28.80 -7.75
C LEU A 316 12.59 -30.04 -8.47
N THR A 317 11.69 -30.88 -9.03
CA THR A 317 12.11 -31.96 -9.93
C THR A 317 12.75 -31.37 -11.18
N ALA A 318 14.04 -31.66 -11.40
CA ALA A 318 14.81 -31.17 -12.54
C ALA A 318 14.54 -31.98 -13.82
N ASP A 319 13.31 -31.89 -14.34
CA ASP A 319 12.87 -32.58 -15.57
C ASP A 319 13.14 -31.76 -16.85
N GLY A 320 13.56 -30.50 -16.70
CA GLY A 320 13.83 -29.59 -17.81
C GLY A 320 12.58 -29.09 -18.51
N ALA A 321 11.40 -29.32 -17.91
CA ALA A 321 10.12 -28.81 -18.38
C ALA A 321 9.60 -27.74 -17.40
N ALA A 322 9.28 -26.56 -17.92
CA ALA A 322 8.66 -25.51 -17.12
C ALA A 322 7.14 -25.71 -17.09
N GLY A 323 6.72 -26.61 -16.20
CA GLY A 323 5.32 -26.76 -15.81
C GLY A 323 4.87 -25.69 -14.81
N LYS A 324 3.63 -25.80 -14.33
CA LYS A 324 2.99 -24.84 -13.41
C LYS A 324 3.85 -24.48 -12.19
N ASN A 325 4.51 -25.47 -11.58
CA ASN A 325 5.33 -25.27 -10.39
C ASN A 325 6.63 -24.51 -10.70
N THR A 326 7.32 -24.90 -11.77
CA THR A 326 8.54 -24.20 -12.25
C THR A 326 8.24 -22.75 -12.64
N LEU A 327 7.15 -22.51 -13.36
CA LEU A 327 6.76 -21.15 -13.77
C LEU A 327 6.28 -20.27 -12.61
N ARG A 328 5.69 -20.89 -11.56
CA ARG A 328 5.37 -20.18 -10.32
C ARG A 328 6.65 -19.77 -9.60
N GLU A 329 7.56 -20.73 -9.39
CA GLU A 329 8.80 -20.49 -8.67
C GLU A 329 9.71 -19.47 -9.38
N LEU A 330 9.75 -19.48 -10.73
CA LEU A 330 10.46 -18.46 -11.50
C LEU A 330 9.93 -17.05 -11.25
N ARG A 331 8.60 -16.90 -11.18
CA ARG A 331 7.97 -15.61 -10.88
C ARG A 331 8.22 -15.19 -9.44
N ASP A 332 8.12 -16.13 -8.49
CA ASP A 332 8.36 -15.86 -7.07
C ASP A 332 9.83 -15.47 -6.84
N ALA A 333 10.79 -16.19 -7.43
CA ALA A 333 12.22 -15.88 -7.35
C ALA A 333 12.57 -14.52 -7.95
N ASN A 334 11.93 -14.14 -9.07
CA ASN A 334 12.12 -12.82 -9.67
C ASN A 334 11.54 -11.71 -8.78
N ALA A 335 10.33 -11.93 -8.24
CA ALA A 335 9.67 -10.97 -7.35
C ALA A 335 10.43 -10.73 -6.04
N HIS A 336 11.10 -11.74 -5.48
CA HIS A 336 11.90 -11.60 -4.24
C HIS A 336 13.21 -10.84 -4.44
N ARG A 337 13.65 -10.62 -5.69
CA ARG A 337 14.81 -9.77 -5.99
C ARG A 337 14.47 -8.27 -5.89
N ASP A 338 13.20 -7.93 -6.11
CA ASP A 338 12.71 -6.54 -6.20
C ASP A 338 12.10 -6.02 -4.89
N VAL A 339 12.12 -6.82 -3.81
CA VAL A 339 11.72 -6.37 -2.47
C VAL A 339 12.93 -5.69 -1.80
N PRO A 340 12.92 -4.36 -1.59
CA PRO A 340 13.97 -3.74 -0.80
C PRO A 340 13.96 -4.34 0.62
N PRO A 341 15.13 -4.57 1.24
CA PRO A 341 15.19 -5.15 2.58
C PRO A 341 14.35 -4.32 3.57
N PRO A 342 13.84 -4.95 4.65
CA PRO A 342 13.10 -4.23 5.68
C PRO A 342 13.88 -2.99 6.12
N SER A 343 13.21 -1.83 6.09
CA SER A 343 13.77 -0.52 6.44
C SER A 343 13.02 0.03 7.64
N LEU A 344 13.72 0.78 8.51
CA LEU A 344 13.13 1.49 9.65
C LEU A 344 12.01 2.47 9.22
N GLU A 345 12.02 2.95 7.98
CA GLU A 345 10.96 3.82 7.45
C GLU A 345 9.65 3.10 7.14
N ASN A 346 9.69 1.78 6.95
CA ASN A 346 8.52 0.98 6.66
C ASN A 346 7.64 0.88 7.91
N ALA A 347 6.35 1.20 7.77
CA ALA A 347 5.40 1.21 8.88
C ALA A 347 5.33 -0.11 9.66
N ASP A 348 5.53 -1.24 8.97
CA ASP A 348 5.46 -2.59 9.53
C ASP A 348 6.76 -3.02 10.23
N HIS A 349 7.81 -2.21 10.16
CA HIS A 349 9.06 -2.49 10.87
C HIS A 349 8.90 -2.18 12.36
N ALA A 350 9.33 -3.11 13.24
CA ALA A 350 9.19 -2.97 14.70
C ALA A 350 9.86 -1.69 15.27
N GLY A 351 10.86 -1.15 14.58
CA GLY A 351 11.51 0.12 14.94
C GLY A 351 10.90 1.39 14.34
N ASN A 352 9.84 1.28 13.53
CA ASN A 352 9.26 2.43 12.83
C ASN A 352 8.74 3.50 13.79
N GLY A 353 8.11 3.11 14.91
CA GLY A 353 7.62 4.07 15.90
C GLY A 353 8.74 4.97 16.43
N MET A 354 9.90 4.38 16.77
CA MET A 354 11.05 5.11 17.27
C MET A 354 11.73 5.94 16.17
N TYR A 355 11.80 5.40 14.94
CA TYR A 355 12.26 6.14 13.76
C TYR A 355 11.42 7.39 13.49
N ARG A 356 10.09 7.28 13.52
CA ARG A 356 9.18 8.42 13.29
C ARG A 356 9.29 9.48 14.38
N GLN A 357 9.49 9.07 15.64
CA GLN A 357 9.71 9.99 16.75
C GLN A 357 11.02 10.79 16.58
N ALA A 358 12.11 10.11 16.21
CA ALA A 358 13.38 10.78 15.90
C ALA A 358 13.24 11.68 14.66
N LEU A 359 12.58 11.19 13.60
CA LEU A 359 12.39 11.92 12.34
C LEU A 359 11.65 13.23 12.57
N PHE A 360 10.56 13.21 13.34
CA PHE A 360 9.81 14.41 13.68
C PHE A 360 10.69 15.47 14.37
N ALA A 361 11.56 15.06 15.29
CA ALA A 361 12.47 15.98 15.97
C ALA A 361 13.55 16.53 15.03
N VAL A 362 14.15 15.70 14.18
CA VAL A 362 15.18 16.14 13.21
C VAL A 362 14.59 17.09 12.16
N GLN A 363 13.37 16.84 11.68
CA GLN A 363 12.67 17.72 10.74
C GLN A 363 12.42 19.12 11.33
N ARG A 364 12.24 19.23 12.65
CA ARG A 364 12.16 20.54 13.32
C ARG A 364 13.48 21.29 13.27
N PHE A 365 14.61 20.61 13.47
CA PHE A 365 15.93 21.24 13.31
C PHE A 365 16.15 21.71 11.86
N ASP A 366 15.72 20.92 10.87
CA ASP A 366 15.78 21.33 9.47
C ASP A 366 14.99 22.61 9.23
N ALA A 367 13.74 22.65 9.70
CA ALA A 367 12.88 23.82 9.59
C ALA A 367 13.48 25.05 10.28
N GLU A 368 14.05 24.90 11.48
CA GLU A 368 14.74 25.97 12.22
C GLU A 368 15.99 26.51 11.50
N GLN A 369 16.63 25.68 10.67
CA GLN A 369 17.78 26.07 9.85
C GLN A 369 17.37 26.48 8.42
N GLY A 370 16.06 26.51 8.10
CA GLY A 370 15.57 26.79 6.75
C GLY A 370 15.95 25.72 5.72
N ARG A 371 16.30 24.52 6.16
CA ARG A 371 16.66 23.37 5.32
C ARG A 371 15.41 22.55 4.99
N THR A 372 15.34 22.05 3.77
CA THR A 372 14.33 21.05 3.40
C THR A 372 14.80 19.67 3.83
N SER A 373 13.93 18.88 4.45
CA SER A 373 14.27 17.52 4.85
C SER A 373 14.57 16.64 3.64
N ASP A 374 15.62 15.82 3.76
CA ASP A 374 16.21 15.03 2.69
C ASP A 374 16.72 13.67 3.22
N GLN A 375 17.52 12.96 2.41
CA GLN A 375 18.11 11.68 2.81
C GLN A 375 18.95 11.77 4.09
N TYR A 376 19.60 12.90 4.37
CA TYR A 376 20.42 13.08 5.57
C TYR A 376 19.55 13.22 6.82
N THR A 377 18.34 13.77 6.67
CA THR A 377 17.31 13.79 7.71
C THR A 377 16.89 12.37 8.08
N SER A 378 16.61 11.53 7.08
CA SER A 378 16.24 10.12 7.28
C SER A 378 17.37 9.30 7.90
N ASN A 379 18.60 9.47 7.43
CA ASN A 379 19.80 8.81 7.98
C ASN A 379 20.04 9.15 9.45
N PHE A 380 19.90 10.44 9.79
CA PHE A 380 20.08 10.91 11.17
C PHE A 380 18.99 10.34 12.10
N ALA A 381 17.74 10.35 11.67
CA ALA A 381 16.63 9.76 12.41
C ALA A 381 16.79 8.23 12.59
N GLY A 382 17.22 7.52 11.54
CA GLY A 382 17.52 6.09 11.59
C GLY A 382 18.61 5.76 12.60
N SER A 383 19.69 6.53 12.61
CA SER A 383 20.81 6.36 13.54
C SER A 383 20.40 6.57 15.00
N LEU A 384 19.58 7.59 15.26
CA LEU A 384 19.03 7.87 16.60
C LEU A 384 18.12 6.73 17.07
N ALA A 385 17.26 6.20 16.21
CA ALA A 385 16.38 5.08 16.55
C ALA A 385 17.18 3.79 16.81
N ALA A 386 18.11 3.44 15.93
CA ALA A 386 18.95 2.26 16.08
C ALA A 386 19.80 2.30 17.35
N LYS A 387 20.46 3.45 17.61
CA LYS A 387 21.22 3.65 18.85
C LYS A 387 20.31 3.66 20.07
N GLY A 388 19.12 4.25 19.94
CA GLY A 388 18.12 4.27 20.99
C GLY A 388 17.76 2.87 21.47
N LYS A 389 17.43 2.00 20.52
CA LYS A 389 17.13 0.59 20.78
C LYS A 389 18.30 -0.15 21.42
N ALA A 390 19.52 0.06 20.94
CA ALA A 390 20.73 -0.57 21.47
C ALA A 390 20.96 -0.22 22.97
N GLU A 391 20.69 1.02 23.37
CA GLU A 391 20.79 1.49 24.77
C GLU A 391 19.53 1.15 25.60
N GLY A 392 18.59 0.40 25.02
CA GLY A 392 17.39 -0.09 25.67
C GLY A 392 16.29 0.95 25.86
N LEU A 393 16.29 2.02 25.05
CA LEU A 393 15.13 2.89 24.94
C LEU A 393 13.98 2.11 24.29
N GLU A 394 12.77 2.42 24.73
CA GLU A 394 11.52 1.85 24.19
C GLU A 394 10.82 2.83 23.25
N ARG A 395 11.08 4.13 23.44
CA ARG A 395 10.62 5.23 22.60
C ARG A 395 11.58 6.41 22.67
N ILE A 396 11.43 7.37 21.78
CA ILE A 396 12.13 8.66 21.81
C ILE A 396 11.07 9.73 22.06
N ASP A 397 11.16 10.38 23.21
CA ASP A 397 10.26 11.49 23.55
C ASP A 397 10.84 12.82 23.03
N GLN A 398 12.16 12.98 23.02
CA GLN A 398 12.86 14.18 22.55
C GLN A 398 14.22 13.86 21.90
N VAL A 399 14.68 14.73 20.99
CA VAL A 399 16.06 14.74 20.49
C VAL A 399 16.71 16.06 20.85
N VAL A 400 17.92 16.02 21.39
CA VAL A 400 18.69 17.19 21.83
C VAL A 400 20.03 17.22 21.10
N LEU A 401 20.45 18.39 20.60
CA LEU A 401 21.78 18.59 20.00
C LEU A 401 22.70 19.28 21.02
N SER A 402 24.01 19.00 20.94
CA SER A 402 25.02 19.78 21.66
C SER A 402 25.08 21.21 21.14
N ASP A 403 25.60 22.14 21.95
CA ASP A 403 25.74 23.56 21.56
C ASP A 403 26.57 23.72 20.28
N ASN A 404 27.61 22.89 20.13
CA ASN A 404 28.47 22.80 18.96
C ASN A 404 27.97 21.80 17.89
N ARG A 405 26.82 21.14 18.11
CA ARG A 405 26.10 20.23 17.19
C ARG A 405 26.88 19.01 16.71
N ASP A 406 28.01 18.68 17.34
CA ASP A 406 28.79 17.47 17.06
C ASP A 406 28.17 16.21 17.69
N ARG A 407 27.29 16.36 18.68
CA ARG A 407 26.60 15.26 19.37
C ARG A 407 25.09 15.48 19.36
N ALA A 408 24.37 14.36 19.37
CA ALA A 408 22.93 14.32 19.54
C ALA A 408 22.50 13.24 20.52
N TRP A 409 21.44 13.50 21.27
CA TRP A 409 20.86 12.57 22.22
C TRP A 409 19.40 12.28 21.88
N ALA A 410 19.08 11.00 21.71
CA ALA A 410 17.72 10.50 21.78
C ALA A 410 17.35 10.31 23.26
N VAL A 411 16.27 10.94 23.74
CA VAL A 411 15.90 10.98 25.16
C VAL A 411 14.50 10.39 25.36
N GLN A 412 14.37 9.54 26.37
CA GLN A 412 13.09 9.02 26.88
C GLN A 412 12.85 9.54 28.30
N GLY A 413 11.65 10.07 28.52
CA GLY A 413 11.23 10.69 29.77
C GLY A 413 11.42 12.20 29.82
N ASP A 414 10.94 12.80 30.91
CA ASP A 414 11.05 14.24 31.15
C ASP A 414 12.52 14.66 31.34
N MET A 415 12.92 15.79 30.75
CA MET A 415 14.31 16.25 30.72
C MET A 415 14.84 16.62 32.11
N ASN A 416 13.96 17.00 33.04
CA ASN A 416 14.27 17.30 34.43
C ASN A 416 14.15 16.07 35.34
N SER A 417 13.69 14.93 34.82
CA SER A 417 13.59 13.70 35.59
C SER A 417 14.98 13.09 35.84
N PRO A 418 15.26 12.59 37.07
CA PRO A 418 16.43 11.75 37.32
C PRO A 418 16.30 10.36 36.69
N PHE A 419 15.10 9.97 36.24
CA PHE A 419 14.82 8.67 35.62
C PHE A 419 14.81 8.71 34.09
N LYS A 420 15.18 9.84 33.46
CA LYS A 420 15.31 9.90 32.01
C LYS A 420 16.39 8.93 31.53
N ARG A 421 16.17 8.36 30.35
CA ARG A 421 17.14 7.52 29.65
C ARG A 421 17.55 8.22 28.38
N TYR A 422 18.79 8.03 27.94
CA TYR A 422 19.25 8.64 26.71
C TYR A 422 20.23 7.74 25.96
N ALA A 423 20.32 7.99 24.66
CA ALA A 423 21.25 7.36 23.74
C ALA A 423 21.96 8.46 22.97
N GLU A 424 23.29 8.38 22.92
CA GLU A 424 24.13 9.39 22.28
C GLU A 424 24.65 8.92 20.94
N VAL A 425 24.61 9.80 19.93
CA VAL A 425 25.24 9.61 18.62
C VAL A 425 26.15 10.79 18.28
N ASP A 426 27.17 10.51 17.47
CA ASP A 426 27.92 11.55 16.77
C ASP A 426 27.09 12.06 15.59
N THR A 427 26.83 13.36 15.52
CA THR A 427 25.90 13.93 14.53
C THR A 427 26.40 13.73 13.11
N VAL A 428 27.70 13.88 12.86
CA VAL A 428 28.29 13.76 11.50
C VAL A 428 28.28 12.31 11.04
N GLN A 429 28.59 11.36 11.93
CA GLN A 429 28.45 9.95 11.60
C GLN A 429 26.98 9.58 11.36
N ALA A 430 26.07 10.07 12.20
CA ALA A 430 24.66 9.74 12.13
C ALA A 430 23.98 10.22 10.83
N VAL A 431 24.26 11.46 10.38
CA VAL A 431 23.71 11.96 9.11
C VAL A 431 24.26 11.22 7.88
N ASN A 432 25.48 10.69 7.97
CA ASN A 432 26.14 9.96 6.88
C ASN A 432 25.96 8.44 6.94
N THR A 433 25.31 7.92 7.98
CA THR A 433 25.01 6.48 8.10
C THR A 433 23.74 6.17 7.31
N PRO A 434 23.81 5.41 6.20
CA PRO A 434 22.63 5.09 5.42
C PRO A 434 21.55 4.41 6.26
N LEU A 435 20.28 4.75 6.00
CA LEU A 435 19.14 4.18 6.72
C LEU A 435 19.12 2.63 6.72
N ALA A 436 19.55 2.01 5.64
CA ALA A 436 19.69 0.54 5.56
C ALA A 436 20.66 -0.01 6.63
N GLN A 437 21.78 0.67 6.88
CA GLN A 437 22.73 0.26 7.93
C GLN A 437 22.15 0.46 9.33
N SER A 438 21.41 1.56 9.54
CA SER A 438 20.70 1.80 10.80
C SER A 438 19.63 0.72 11.05
N THR A 439 18.97 0.25 10.00
CA THR A 439 17.96 -0.81 10.11
C THR A 439 18.59 -2.15 10.52
N GLN A 440 19.71 -2.51 9.91
CA GLN A 440 20.46 -3.70 10.33
C GLN A 440 20.93 -3.61 11.79
N ALA A 441 21.40 -2.44 12.24
CA ALA A 441 21.81 -2.24 13.63
C ALA A 441 20.64 -2.37 14.64
N TRP A 442 19.43 -1.94 14.24
CA TRP A 442 18.22 -2.13 15.03
C TRP A 442 17.88 -3.62 15.21
N GLU A 443 17.92 -4.39 14.13
CA GLU A 443 17.59 -5.82 14.12
C GLU A 443 18.54 -6.61 15.03
N GLN A 444 19.84 -6.34 14.95
CA GLN A 444 20.87 -6.95 15.80
C GLN A 444 20.61 -6.68 17.28
N SER A 445 20.27 -5.43 17.62
CA SER A 445 19.98 -5.01 19.00
C SER A 445 18.71 -5.67 19.55
N SER A 446 17.70 -5.83 18.68
CA SER A 446 16.43 -6.48 19.03
C SER A 446 16.62 -7.98 19.29
N ALA A 447 17.46 -8.66 18.49
CA ALA A 447 17.79 -10.06 18.70
C ALA A 447 18.54 -10.31 20.02
N GLN A 448 19.47 -9.42 20.41
CA GLN A 448 20.20 -9.53 21.68
C GLN A 448 19.31 -9.34 22.91
N GLN A 449 18.36 -8.40 22.88
CA GLN A 449 17.41 -8.21 24.00
C GLN A 449 16.47 -9.40 24.18
N GLY A 450 16.00 -10.01 23.07
CA GLY A 450 15.16 -11.21 23.12
C GLY A 450 15.84 -12.41 23.79
N GLN A 451 17.17 -12.55 23.64
CA GLN A 451 17.95 -13.62 24.28
C GLN A 451 18.15 -13.39 25.78
N MET A 452 18.40 -12.14 26.22
CA MET A 452 18.57 -11.83 27.65
C MET A 452 17.28 -12.01 28.46
N GLN A 453 16.11 -11.79 27.87
CA GLN A 453 14.81 -11.96 28.54
C GLN A 453 14.46 -13.43 28.83
N GLN A 454 15.03 -14.38 28.09
CA GLN A 454 14.78 -15.82 28.27
C GLN A 454 15.67 -16.49 29.33
N THR A 455 16.71 -15.82 29.82
CA THR A 455 17.68 -16.38 30.78
C THR A 455 17.50 -15.93 32.23
N ALA A 456 16.45 -15.19 32.58
CA ALA A 456 16.20 -14.81 33.98
C ALA A 456 15.68 -16.02 34.81
N PRO A 457 16.42 -16.51 35.82
CA PRO A 457 15.96 -17.63 36.62
C PRO A 457 14.89 -17.19 37.63
N THR A 458 13.78 -17.93 37.63
CA THR A 458 12.70 -17.89 38.61
C THR A 458 13.22 -18.26 40.01
N GLN A 459 13.72 -17.29 40.78
CA GLN A 459 13.87 -17.45 42.23
C GLN A 459 12.56 -17.03 42.91
N GLN A 460 11.58 -17.94 42.87
CA GLN A 460 10.41 -17.89 43.73
C GLN A 460 10.74 -18.54 45.09
N LEU A 461 10.64 -17.72 46.14
CA LEU A 461 9.94 -18.03 47.40
C LEU A 461 10.24 -19.41 48.04
N VAL A 462 11.34 -19.48 48.79
CA VAL A 462 11.48 -20.48 49.86
C VAL A 462 11.12 -19.80 51.19
N GLU A 463 9.87 -20.03 51.59
CA GLU A 463 9.50 -20.51 52.92
C GLU A 463 9.68 -19.57 54.13
N SER A 464 8.58 -18.90 54.50
CA SER A 464 8.35 -18.41 55.86
C SER A 464 7.06 -19.02 56.42
N GLN A 465 7.16 -20.21 57.02
CA GLN A 465 6.12 -20.79 57.87
C GLN A 465 6.17 -20.12 59.27
N PRO A 466 5.02 -19.76 59.88
CA PRO A 466 5.00 -19.26 61.25
C PRO A 466 5.08 -20.42 62.25
N ASN A 467 6.13 -20.37 63.07
CA ASN A 467 6.45 -21.27 64.16
C ASN A 467 5.35 -21.21 65.25
N ARG A 468 4.58 -22.29 65.44
CA ARG A 468 3.79 -22.49 66.66
C ARG A 468 4.70 -23.10 67.73
N GLN A 469 4.85 -22.40 68.84
CA GLN A 469 5.48 -22.93 70.06
C GLN A 469 4.45 -23.28 71.15
N PRO A 470 4.83 -24.10 72.14
CA PRO A 470 4.05 -25.23 72.60
C PRO A 470 3.31 -24.98 73.92
N GLY A 471 2.33 -25.84 74.23
CA GLY A 471 1.81 -26.00 75.58
C GLY A 471 2.58 -27.07 76.35
N MET A 472 3.26 -26.68 77.42
CA MET A 472 3.14 -27.15 78.81
C MET A 472 4.21 -26.49 79.67
#